data_AF-A0A509LGC7-F1
#
_entry.id   AF-A0A509LGC7-F1
#
_cell.length_a   1.000
_cell.length_b   1.000
_cell.length_c   1.000
_cell.angle_alpha   90.00
_cell.angle_beta   90.00
_cell.angle_gamma   90.00
#
_symmetry.space_group_name_H-M   'P 1'
#
loop_
_entity.id
_entity.type
_entity.pdbx_description
1 polymer ?
#
loop_
_entity_poly.entity_id
_entity_poly.type
_entity_poly.pdbx_seq_one_letter_code
_entity_poly.pdbx_strand_id
1 'polypeptide(L)'
;MIVGTQKPMEEIWEMIKSYKKVLVFGCNTCVAVCHQGGNKEAEILASMLSMHAVQEGVEIEIQHSGIERQCEHEFFDSAENTIAGVDAVLSTACGIGVQFMAEKYANTPLFP
;
A
#
# COMPACT_ATOMS: atom_id res chain seq x y z
N MET A 1 11.17 -6.14 -16.50
CA MET A 1 10.86 -4.74 -16.13
C MET A 1 9.38 -4.54 -16.36
N ILE A 2 8.62 -4.22 -15.30
CA ILE A 2 7.16 -4.04 -15.34
C ILE A 2 6.88 -2.56 -15.16
N VAL A 3 5.99 -1.98 -15.97
CA VAL A 3 5.54 -0.59 -15.85
C VAL A 3 4.24 -0.59 -15.03
N GLY A 4 4.22 0.17 -13.95
CA GLY A 4 3.01 0.42 -13.15
C GLY A 4 2.34 1.72 -13.57
N THR A 5 1.04 1.85 -13.33
CA THR A 5 0.33 3.12 -13.41
C THR A 5 -0.65 3.17 -12.25
N GLN A 6 -0.67 4.30 -11.55
CA GLN A 6 -1.55 4.48 -10.41
C GLN A 6 -3.02 4.46 -10.86
N LYS A 7 -3.86 3.77 -10.08
CA LYS A 7 -5.32 3.82 -10.23
C LYS A 7 -5.85 5.24 -9.94
N PRO A 8 -7.02 5.61 -10.47
CA PRO A 8 -7.69 6.84 -10.07
C PRO A 8 -7.90 6.89 -8.55
N MET A 9 -7.75 8.07 -7.95
CA MET A 9 -7.86 8.24 -6.49
C MET A 9 -9.20 7.74 -5.94
N GLU A 10 -10.30 7.99 -6.65
CA GLU A 10 -11.63 7.54 -6.24
C GLU A 10 -11.73 6.00 -6.19
N GLU A 11 -11.13 5.30 -7.16
CA GLU A 11 -11.09 3.83 -7.15
C GLU A 11 -10.30 3.31 -5.94
N ILE A 12 -9.16 3.94 -5.63
CA ILE A 12 -8.35 3.60 -4.46
C ILE A 12 -9.13 3.83 -3.17
N TRP A 13 -9.81 4.97 -3.06
CA TRP A 13 -10.59 5.33 -1.89
C TRP A 13 -11.73 4.33 -1.64
N GLU A 14 -12.49 3.98 -2.68
CA GLU A 14 -13.59 3.01 -2.56
C GLU A 14 -13.12 1.64 -2.05
N MET A 15 -11.89 1.22 -2.38
CA MET A 15 -11.33 -0.04 -1.89
C MET A 15 -11.05 -0.01 -0.38
N ILE A 16 -10.60 1.13 0.16
CA ILE A 16 -10.04 1.19 1.52
C ILE A 16 -10.93 1.89 2.55
N LYS A 17 -11.91 2.69 2.14
CA LYS A 17 -12.71 3.57 3.04
C LYS A 17 -13.49 2.85 4.12
N SER A 18 -13.69 1.54 4.01
CA SER A 18 -14.42 0.72 4.98
C SER A 18 -13.53 0.22 6.14
N TYR A 19 -12.21 0.41 6.04
CA TYR A 19 -11.24 -0.01 7.05
C TYR A 19 -10.88 1.15 7.97
N LYS A 20 -10.53 0.85 9.24
CA LYS A 20 -10.18 1.89 10.21
C LYS A 20 -8.70 2.21 10.20
N LYS A 21 -7.84 1.22 9.95
CA LYS A 21 -6.40 1.41 9.90
C LYS A 21 -5.82 0.78 8.66
N VAL A 22 -5.26 1.62 7.79
CA VAL A 22 -4.75 1.20 6.47
C VAL A 22 -3.28 1.55 6.33
N LEU A 23 -2.49 0.60 5.84
CA LEU A 23 -1.10 0.81 5.46
C LEU A 23 -0.98 0.99 3.96
N VAL A 24 -0.50 2.14 3.49
CA VAL A 24 -0.02 2.31 2.11
C VAL A 24 1.41 1.81 2.05
N PHE A 25 1.66 0.76 1.26
CA PHE A 25 2.91 0.01 1.30
C PHE A 25 3.68 0.08 -0.01
N GLY A 26 4.82 0.78 0.04
CA GLY A 26 5.76 1.04 -1.05
C GLY A 26 6.59 -0.19 -1.48
N CYS A 27 6.94 -0.24 -2.77
CA CYS A 27 7.88 -1.20 -3.35
C CYS A 27 8.98 -0.46 -4.12
N ASN A 28 10.17 -0.36 -3.53
CA ASN A 28 11.22 0.56 -3.93
C ASN A 28 12.06 0.19 -5.16
N THR A 29 11.58 -0.74 -6.01
CA THR A 29 12.31 -1.20 -7.20
C THR A 29 11.60 -0.87 -8.50
N CYS A 30 10.94 -1.83 -9.16
CA CYS A 30 10.47 -1.65 -10.53
C CYS A 30 9.47 -0.49 -10.71
N VAL A 31 8.52 -0.35 -9.77
CA VAL A 31 7.47 0.69 -9.82
C VAL A 31 7.95 2.05 -9.31
N ALA A 32 8.99 2.07 -8.47
CA ALA A 32 9.64 3.29 -8.00
C ALA A 32 10.41 3.99 -9.13
N VAL A 33 11.04 3.23 -10.03
CA VAL A 33 11.69 3.78 -11.24
C VAL A 33 10.68 4.51 -12.15
N CYS A 34 9.42 4.07 -12.15
CA CYS A 34 8.35 4.73 -12.89
C CYS A 34 7.74 5.93 -12.12
N HIS A 35 8.15 6.19 -10.88
CA HIS A 35 7.51 7.14 -9.97
C HIS A 35 6.03 6.85 -9.71
N GLN A 36 5.67 5.57 -9.57
CA GLN A 36 4.27 5.15 -9.40
C GLN A 36 4.00 4.32 -8.14
N GLY A 37 5.02 3.90 -7.39
CA GLY A 37 4.79 3.03 -6.25
C GLY A 37 5.96 2.74 -5.33
N GLY A 38 7.01 3.56 -5.35
CA GLY A 38 8.04 3.52 -4.33
C GLY A 38 7.55 4.11 -3.01
N ASN A 39 8.43 4.16 -2.01
CA ASN A 39 8.10 4.64 -0.67
C ASN A 39 7.66 6.11 -0.68
N LYS A 40 8.27 6.93 -1.54
CA LYS A 40 7.89 8.34 -1.70
C LYS A 40 6.49 8.48 -2.30
N GLU A 41 6.15 7.67 -3.29
CA GLU A 41 4.81 7.67 -3.88
C GLU A 41 3.77 7.16 -2.88
N ALA A 42 4.11 6.15 -2.08
CA ALA A 42 3.27 5.66 -0.99
C ALA A 42 3.00 6.73 0.08
N GLU A 43 4.03 7.51 0.47
CA GLU A 43 3.89 8.66 1.38
C GLU A 43 2.93 9.73 0.85
N ILE A 44 3.10 10.11 -0.42
CA ILE A 44 2.26 11.10 -1.09
C ILE A 44 0.82 10.59 -1.16
N LEU A 45 0.62 9.34 -1.59
CA LEU A 45 -0.70 8.71 -1.68
C LEU A 45 -1.38 8.64 -0.31
N ALA A 46 -0.67 8.21 0.74
CA ALA A 46 -1.20 8.19 2.10
C ALA A 46 -1.66 9.58 2.57
N SER A 47 -0.87 10.62 2.28
CA SER A 47 -1.22 12.00 2.62
C SER A 47 -2.47 12.47 1.87
N MET A 48 -2.57 12.16 0.57
CA MET A 48 -3.74 12.50 -0.25
C MET A 48 -5.01 11.79 0.26
N LEU A 49 -4.92 10.49 0.55
CA LEU A 49 -6.05 9.72 1.10
C LEU A 49 -6.46 10.23 2.48
N SER A 50 -5.49 10.62 3.31
CA SER A 50 -5.78 11.19 4.64
C SER A 50 -6.54 12.51 4.54
N MET A 51 -6.14 13.37 3.60
CA MET A 51 -6.87 14.62 3.32
C MET A 51 -8.27 14.33 2.81
N HIS A 52 -8.43 13.34 1.93
CA HIS A 52 -9.71 12.96 1.37
C HIS A 52 -10.66 12.38 2.43
N ALA A 53 -10.15 11.56 3.34
CA ALA A 53 -10.90 11.04 4.47
C ALA A 53 -11.49 12.14 5.35
N VAL A 54 -10.71 13.20 5.62
CA VAL A 54 -11.20 14.37 6.38
C VAL A 54 -12.32 15.10 5.62
N GLN A 55 -12.21 15.21 4.29
CA GLN A 55 -13.25 15.82 3.46
C GLN A 55 -14.56 15.03 3.48
N GLU A 56 -14.48 13.71 3.45
CA GLU A 56 -15.62 12.79 3.50
C GLU A 56 -16.17 12.56 4.92
N GLY A 57 -15.48 13.06 5.95
CA GLY A 57 -15.87 12.87 7.35
C GLY A 57 -15.71 11.42 7.84
N VAL A 58 -14.81 10.65 7.22
CA VAL A 58 -14.53 9.26 7.57
C VAL A 58 -13.35 9.20 8.54
N GLU A 59 -13.54 8.54 9.69
CA GLU A 59 -12.47 8.30 10.66
C GLU A 59 -11.65 7.06 10.23
N ILE A 60 -10.49 7.31 9.63
CA ILE A 60 -9.54 6.30 9.16
C ILE A 60 -8.11 6.77 9.46
N GLU A 61 -7.32 5.87 10.03
CA GLU A 61 -5.88 6.05 10.25
C GLU A 61 -5.11 5.49 9.06
N ILE A 62 -4.47 6.37 8.30
CA ILE A 62 -3.67 5.98 7.13
C ILE A 62 -2.20 6.15 7.47
N GLN A 63 -1.47 5.04 7.45
CA GLN A 63 -0.04 4.99 7.65
C GLN A 63 0.65 4.68 6.31
N HIS A 64 1.94 4.94 6.24
CA HIS A 64 2.76 4.59 5.10
C HIS A 64 4.02 3.88 5.57
N SER A 65 4.48 2.93 4.78
CA SER A 65 5.77 2.27 4.92
C SER A 65 6.16 1.68 3.57
N GLY A 66 7.28 1.01 3.49
CA GLY A 66 7.65 0.28 2.29
C GLY A 66 8.98 -0.41 2.44
N ILE A 67 9.22 -1.33 1.50
CA ILE A 67 10.41 -2.17 1.47
C ILE A 67 11.00 -2.17 0.06
N GLU A 68 12.23 -2.65 -0.08
CA GLU A 68 12.88 -2.72 -1.38
C GLU A 68 12.08 -3.56 -2.38
N ARG A 69 11.66 -4.77 -1.97
CA ARG A 69 10.94 -5.70 -2.84
C ARG A 69 9.85 -6.46 -2.09
N GLN A 70 8.61 -6.24 -2.52
CA GLN A 70 7.45 -6.98 -1.99
C GLN A 70 7.32 -8.40 -2.55
N CYS A 71 8.07 -8.74 -3.60
CA CYS A 71 8.06 -10.06 -4.21
C CYS A 71 9.15 -11.01 -3.67
N GLU A 72 9.85 -10.62 -2.60
CA GLU A 72 10.96 -11.39 -2.02
C GLU A 72 10.85 -11.44 -0.49
N HIS A 73 10.97 -12.63 0.09
CA HIS A 73 10.73 -12.84 1.53
C HIS A 73 11.69 -12.04 2.42
N GLU A 74 12.94 -11.87 1.98
CA GLU A 74 14.06 -11.31 2.76
C GLU A 74 13.86 -9.85 3.20
N PHE A 75 12.94 -9.12 2.56
CA PHE A 75 12.73 -7.70 2.84
C PHE A 75 11.60 -7.42 3.83
N PHE A 76 10.90 -8.44 4.32
CA PHE A 76 9.72 -8.26 5.17
C PHE A 76 10.01 -8.17 6.66
N ASP A 77 11.21 -8.53 7.12
CA ASP A 77 11.56 -8.55 8.55
C ASP A 77 11.29 -7.19 9.24
N SER A 78 11.50 -6.08 8.53
CA SER A 78 11.24 -4.72 9.02
C SER A 78 9.77 -4.32 8.98
N ALA A 79 8.93 -5.02 8.23
CA ALA A 79 7.53 -4.68 7.96
C ALA A 79 6.51 -5.59 8.67
N GLU A 80 6.93 -6.74 9.23
CA GLU A 80 6.00 -7.72 9.81
C GLU A 80 5.09 -7.12 10.89
N ASN A 81 5.68 -6.39 11.84
CA ASN A 81 4.93 -5.76 12.93
C ASN A 81 3.98 -4.68 12.42
N THR A 82 4.38 -3.94 11.38
CA THR A 82 3.55 -2.88 10.79
C THR A 82 2.35 -3.50 10.06
N ILE A 83 2.56 -4.54 9.26
CA ILE A 83 1.51 -5.23 8.51
C ILE A 83 0.53 -5.94 9.46
N ALA A 84 1.01 -6.54 10.54
CA ALA A 84 0.16 -7.19 11.54
C ALA A 84 -0.69 -6.19 12.35
N GLY A 85 -0.31 -4.91 12.38
CA GLY A 85 -0.94 -3.87 13.19
C GLY A 85 -2.00 -3.03 12.46
N VAL A 86 -2.40 -3.41 11.25
CA VAL A 86 -3.37 -2.69 10.41
C VAL A 86 -4.50 -3.61 9.96
N ASP A 87 -5.65 -3.02 9.60
CA ASP A 87 -6.83 -3.75 9.15
C ASP A 87 -6.78 -4.10 7.65
N ALA A 88 -6.01 -3.32 6.87
CA ALA A 88 -5.78 -3.57 5.45
C ALA A 88 -4.45 -2.96 4.97
N VAL A 89 -3.87 -3.53 3.92
CA VAL A 89 -2.71 -2.96 3.22
C VAL A 89 -3.09 -2.61 1.78
N LEU A 90 -2.81 -1.37 1.41
CA LEU A 90 -2.82 -0.90 0.03
C LEU A 90 -1.38 -0.99 -0.51
N SER A 91 -1.09 -2.04 -1.28
CA SER A 91 0.20 -2.22 -1.94
C SER A 91 0.30 -1.31 -3.15
N THR A 92 1.42 -0.60 -3.29
CA THR A 92 1.75 0.13 -4.52
C THR A 92 2.70 -0.66 -5.43
N ALA A 93 2.85 -1.97 -5.19
CA ALA A 93 3.71 -2.84 -5.99
C ALA A 93 3.08 -3.24 -7.32
N CYS A 94 3.85 -3.98 -8.13
CA CYS A 94 3.29 -4.66 -9.30
C CYS A 94 2.46 -5.88 -8.90
N GLY A 95 1.75 -6.47 -9.88
CA GLY A 95 0.91 -7.67 -9.67
C GLY A 95 1.61 -8.84 -8.97
N ILE A 96 2.91 -9.05 -9.20
CA ILE A 96 3.68 -10.11 -8.53
C ILE A 96 3.87 -9.77 -7.05
N GLY A 97 4.19 -8.51 -6.72
CA GLY A 97 4.40 -8.08 -5.35
C GLY A 97 3.12 -8.18 -4.53
N VAL A 98 2.01 -7.63 -5.03
CA VAL A 98 0.73 -7.70 -4.31
C VAL A 98 0.24 -9.14 -4.14
N GLN A 99 0.38 -10.00 -5.16
CA GLN A 99 0.02 -11.42 -5.06
C GLN A 99 0.87 -12.15 -4.02
N PHE A 100 2.18 -11.93 -4.04
CA PHE A 100 3.10 -12.52 -3.06
C PHE A 100 2.75 -12.09 -1.64
N MET A 101 2.42 -10.82 -1.43
CA MET A 101 1.99 -10.35 -0.11
C MET A 101 0.65 -10.95 0.31
N ALA A 102 -0.30 -11.11 -0.61
CA ALA A 102 -1.58 -11.77 -0.32
C ALA A 102 -1.39 -13.24 0.09
N GLU A 103 -0.43 -13.94 -0.53
CA GLU A 103 -0.05 -15.30 -0.14
C GLU A 103 0.67 -15.35 1.22
N LYS A 104 1.57 -14.39 1.49
CA LYS A 104 2.31 -14.33 2.75
C LYS A 104 1.44 -13.91 3.94
N TYR A 105 0.51 -12.99 3.74
CA TYR A 105 -0.35 -12.39 4.78
C TYR A 105 -1.82 -12.74 4.57
N ALA A 106 -2.15 -14.03 4.59
CA ALA A 106 -3.49 -14.54 4.27
C ALA A 106 -4.63 -13.99 5.16
N ASN A 107 -4.31 -13.46 6.35
CA ASN A 107 -5.30 -12.91 7.29
C ASN A 107 -5.50 -11.39 7.17
N THR A 108 -4.68 -10.71 6.37
CA THR A 108 -4.79 -9.26 6.16
C THR A 108 -5.34 -9.03 4.75
N PRO A 109 -6.41 -8.24 4.59
CA PRO A 109 -6.88 -7.78 3.29
C PRO A 109 -5.82 -6.96 2.56
N LEU A 110 -5.52 -7.36 1.32
CA LEU A 110 -4.47 -6.78 0.49
C LEU A 110 -5.05 -6.23 -0.80
N PHE A 111 -4.82 -4.94 -1.04
CA PHE A 111 -5.32 -4.21 -2.20
C PHE A 111 -4.17 -3.77 -3.10
N PRO A 112 -4.35 -3.81 -4.44
CA PRO A 112 -3.37 -3.34 -5.42
C PRO A 112 -3.51 -1.84 -5.76
#